data_AF-A0A8K0URB8-F1
#
_entry.id   AF-A0A8K0URB8-F1
#
_cell.length_a   1.000
_cell.length_b   1.000
_cell.length_c   1.000
_cell.angle_alpha   90.00
_cell.angle_beta   90.00
_cell.angle_gamma   90.00
#
_symmetry.space_group_name_H-M   'P 1'
#
loop_
_entity.id
_entity.type
_entity.pdbx_description
1 polymer ?
#
loop_
_entity_poly.entity_id
_entity_poly.type
_entity_poly.pdbx_seq_one_letter_code
_entity_poly.pdbx_strand_id
1 'polypeptide(L)'
;MSQGTSKKEQAHTTHTTISSPFLANPSRTNAHTSPWVTPTGDSEVLRKELRPSYGHKIEIVWGDKLGRKVIDCLDELNVKWTSLDIVRIATDDEPSPPVVLWIGVNPDTLSFSDGNTAAFKCLDLLRELDITDVDVEIRESVVWH
;
A
#
# COMPACT_ATOMS: atom_id res chain seq x y z
N MET A 1 20.45 -34.82 -51.86
CA MET A 1 19.12 -34.90 -51.22
C MET A 1 19.33 -34.91 -49.72
N SER A 2 19.38 -33.71 -49.14
CA SER A 2 19.49 -33.50 -47.69
C SER A 2 18.08 -33.26 -47.17
N GLN A 3 17.66 -33.93 -46.10
CA GLN A 3 16.59 -33.56 -45.16
C GLN A 3 16.67 -34.54 -43.98
N GLY A 4 17.33 -34.10 -42.91
CA GLY A 4 17.24 -34.69 -41.57
C GLY A 4 16.72 -33.61 -40.63
N THR A 5 15.43 -33.68 -40.32
CA THR A 5 14.72 -32.70 -39.49
C THR A 5 15.10 -32.86 -38.02
N SER A 6 15.82 -31.88 -37.48
CA SER A 6 16.02 -31.74 -36.03
C SER A 6 14.82 -31.01 -35.43
N LYS A 7 14.03 -31.73 -34.62
CA LYS A 7 12.94 -31.17 -33.82
C LYS A 7 13.56 -30.32 -32.71
N LYS A 8 13.26 -29.02 -32.71
CA LYS A 8 13.59 -28.12 -31.61
C LYS A 8 12.72 -28.47 -30.41
N GLU A 9 13.39 -28.75 -29.29
CA GLU A 9 12.82 -28.90 -27.96
C GLU A 9 12.15 -27.58 -27.55
N GLN A 10 10.84 -27.61 -27.35
CA GLN A 10 10.08 -26.48 -26.82
C GLN A 10 10.18 -26.53 -25.30
N ALA A 11 10.96 -25.62 -24.72
CA ALA A 11 10.94 -25.36 -23.30
C ALA A 11 9.55 -24.80 -22.93
N HIS A 12 8.75 -25.61 -22.24
CA HIS A 12 7.52 -25.17 -21.59
C HIS A 12 7.89 -24.32 -20.37
N THR A 13 8.09 -23.02 -20.57
CA THR A 13 8.12 -22.06 -19.47
C THR A 13 6.69 -21.81 -19.03
N THR A 14 6.28 -22.43 -17.92
CA THR A 14 5.01 -22.15 -17.27
C THR A 14 5.04 -20.71 -16.73
N HIS A 15 4.43 -19.78 -17.48
CA HIS A 15 4.03 -18.49 -16.94
C HIS A 15 2.94 -18.74 -15.89
N THR A 16 3.35 -18.94 -14.64
CA THR A 16 2.43 -18.81 -13.52
C THR A 16 2.18 -17.31 -13.37
N THR A 17 1.15 -16.81 -14.04
CA THR A 17 0.60 -15.49 -13.79
C THR A 17 0.01 -15.53 -12.38
N ILE A 18 0.86 -15.30 -11.38
CA ILE A 18 0.37 -14.79 -10.11
C ILE A 18 -0.13 -13.41 -10.48
N SER A 19 -1.45 -13.28 -10.57
CA SER A 19 -2.15 -11.99 -10.54
C SER A 19 -1.78 -11.33 -9.23
N SER A 20 -0.62 -10.68 -9.21
CA SER A 20 -0.24 -9.79 -8.13
C SER A 20 -1.31 -8.70 -8.09
N PRO A 21 -1.91 -8.39 -6.94
CA PRO A 21 -2.67 -7.15 -6.78
C PRO A 21 -1.62 -6.02 -6.85
N PHE A 22 -1.23 -5.70 -8.09
CA PHE A 22 -0.42 -4.55 -8.43
C PHE A 22 -1.20 -3.36 -7.90
N LEU A 23 -0.62 -2.64 -6.94
CA LEU A 23 -1.21 -1.49 -6.23
C LEU A 23 -1.67 -0.44 -7.25
N ALA A 24 -2.87 -0.65 -7.80
CA ALA A 24 -3.50 0.22 -8.76
C ALA A 24 -4.04 1.41 -7.97
N ASN A 25 -3.18 2.44 -7.86
CA ASN A 25 -3.51 3.75 -7.34
C ASN A 25 -4.21 3.73 -5.96
N PRO A 26 -3.51 3.29 -4.89
CA PRO A 26 -4.06 3.40 -3.54
C PRO A 26 -4.40 4.87 -3.26
N SER A 27 -5.53 5.13 -2.60
CA SER A 27 -5.84 6.47 -2.09
C SER A 27 -4.74 6.85 -1.10
N ARG A 28 -3.77 7.67 -1.55
CA ARG A 28 -2.62 8.14 -0.79
C ARG A 28 -2.73 9.64 -0.58
N THR A 29 -2.59 10.09 0.66
CA THR A 29 -2.77 11.50 1.01
C THR A 29 -1.75 12.46 0.40
N ASN A 30 -0.59 11.97 -0.04
CA ASN A 30 0.43 12.77 -0.71
C ASN A 30 0.44 12.64 -2.24
N ALA A 31 -0.57 12.02 -2.85
CA ALA A 31 -0.63 11.82 -4.30
C ALA A 31 -0.50 13.15 -5.11
N HIS A 32 -0.81 14.29 -4.49
CA HIS A 32 -0.60 15.61 -5.10
C HIS A 32 0.88 16.04 -5.16
N THR A 33 1.69 15.68 -4.17
CA THR A 33 3.12 16.05 -4.10
C THR A 33 4.03 14.95 -4.66
N SER A 34 3.59 13.70 -4.63
CA SER A 34 4.28 12.54 -5.16
C SER A 34 3.30 11.65 -5.93
N PRO A 35 2.91 12.04 -7.16
CA PRO A 35 1.98 11.27 -7.96
C PRO A 35 2.57 9.92 -8.34
N TRP A 36 1.72 8.89 -8.38
CA TRP A 36 2.15 7.58 -8.87
C TRP A 36 2.46 7.65 -10.37
N VAL A 37 3.61 7.11 -10.76
CA VAL A 37 4.06 7.04 -12.15
C VAL A 37 4.03 5.59 -12.59
N THR A 38 3.23 5.30 -13.62
CA THR A 38 3.24 3.99 -14.28
C THR A 38 4.65 3.73 -14.83
N PRO A 39 5.34 2.66 -14.42
CA PRO A 39 6.60 2.27 -15.04
C PRO A 39 6.36 2.06 -16.55
N THR A 40 7.17 2.70 -17.39
CA THR A 40 7.02 2.65 -18.86
C THR A 40 8.23 1.94 -19.46
N GLY A 41 8.00 0.88 -20.25
CA GLY A 41 9.04 0.08 -20.92
C GLY A 41 9.60 -1.08 -20.09
N ASP A 42 10.73 -1.66 -20.52
CA ASP A 42 11.46 -2.72 -19.80
C ASP A 42 12.20 -2.21 -18.55
N SER A 43 11.80 -1.03 -18.02
CA SER A 43 12.38 -0.48 -16.81
C SER A 43 12.20 -1.47 -15.67
N GLU A 44 13.28 -1.83 -15.00
CA GLU A 44 13.24 -2.65 -13.79
C GLU A 44 12.22 -2.03 -12.83
N VAL A 45 11.13 -2.75 -12.58
CA VAL A 45 10.13 -2.34 -11.60
C VAL A 45 10.87 -2.31 -10.26
N LEU A 46 11.22 -1.11 -9.79
CA LEU A 46 11.95 -0.95 -8.54
C LEU A 46 11.18 -1.68 -7.45
N ARG A 47 11.83 -2.69 -6.87
CA ARG A 47 11.24 -3.50 -5.82
C ARG A 47 11.01 -2.58 -4.62
N LYS A 48 9.76 -2.53 -4.16
CA LYS A 48 9.42 -1.89 -2.89
C LYS A 48 9.47 -2.92 -1.77
N GLU A 49 9.98 -2.51 -0.63
CA GLU A 49 9.98 -3.29 0.60
C GLU A 49 9.26 -2.56 1.74
N LEU A 50 8.71 -3.35 2.67
CA LEU A 50 8.17 -2.85 3.91
C LEU A 50 9.30 -2.74 4.93
N ARG A 51 9.50 -1.54 5.47
CA ARG A 51 10.45 -1.29 6.55
C ARG A 51 9.71 -0.90 7.83
N PRO A 52 10.22 -1.26 9.02
CA PRO A 52 9.67 -0.80 10.28
C PRO A 52 9.74 0.73 10.43
N SER A 53 8.81 1.31 11.18
CA SER A 53 8.74 2.74 11.47
C SER A 53 9.45 3.13 12.79
N TYR A 54 10.46 2.37 13.23
CA TYR A 54 11.08 2.55 14.56
C TYR A 54 11.52 4.00 14.83
N GLY A 55 11.35 4.44 16.07
CA GLY A 55 11.79 5.74 16.54
C GLY A 55 10.94 6.92 16.07
N HIS A 56 9.81 6.64 15.41
CA HIS A 56 8.85 7.64 14.99
C HIS A 56 7.83 7.94 16.11
N LYS A 57 7.41 9.20 16.24
CA LYS A 57 6.47 9.66 17.29
C LYS A 57 5.16 8.86 17.33
N ILE A 58 4.71 8.39 16.16
CA ILE A 58 3.50 7.56 16.01
C ILE A 58 3.57 6.27 16.85
N GLU A 59 4.75 5.65 16.99
CA GLU A 59 4.94 4.39 17.72
C GLU A 59 4.56 4.56 19.20
N ILE A 60 4.92 5.71 19.77
CA ILE A 60 4.68 6.05 21.18
C ILE A 60 3.19 6.27 21.44
N VAL A 61 2.48 6.93 20.52
CA VAL A 61 1.07 7.30 20.74
C VAL A 61 0.06 6.30 20.20
N TRP A 62 0.51 5.32 19.41
CA TRP A 62 -0.35 4.35 18.73
C TRP A 62 -1.23 3.57 19.71
N GLY A 63 -0.60 2.87 20.67
CA GLY A 63 -1.30 2.00 21.62
C GLY A 63 -2.18 2.74 22.63
N ASP A 64 -1.80 3.95 23.03
CA ASP A 64 -2.47 4.66 24.11
C ASP A 64 -3.72 5.43 23.67
N LYS A 65 -3.70 6.02 22.46
CA LYS A 65 -4.74 6.98 22.04
C LYS A 65 -5.06 6.92 20.55
N LEU A 66 -4.03 6.87 19.70
CA LEU A 66 -4.21 7.11 18.28
C LEU A 66 -4.87 5.92 17.57
N GLY A 67 -4.44 4.69 17.84
CA GLY A 67 -4.98 3.50 17.18
C GLY A 67 -6.49 3.37 17.39
N ARG A 68 -6.97 3.67 18.61
CA ARG A 68 -8.41 3.66 18.91
C ARG A 68 -9.17 4.76 18.16
N LYS A 69 -8.65 5.98 18.12
CA LYS A 69 -9.26 7.08 17.35
C LYS A 69 -9.36 6.76 15.86
N VAL A 70 -8.36 6.09 15.29
CA VAL A 70 -8.38 5.65 13.89
C VAL A 70 -9.50 4.62 13.68
N ILE A 71 -9.60 3.62 14.56
CA ILE A 71 -10.68 2.63 14.50
C ILE A 71 -12.06 3.31 14.60
N ASP A 72 -12.27 4.15 15.61
CA ASP A 72 -13.54 4.84 15.82
C ASP A 72 -13.90 5.70 14.57
N CYS A 73 -12.93 6.38 13.97
CA CYS A 73 -13.13 7.15 12.72
C CYS A 73 -13.54 6.28 11.53
N LEU A 74 -12.89 5.12 11.35
CA LEU A 74 -13.24 4.17 10.28
C LEU A 74 -14.64 3.58 10.49
N ASP A 75 -14.98 3.25 11.73
CA ASP A 75 -16.29 2.72 12.10
C ASP A 75 -17.40 3.78 11.89
N GLU A 76 -17.18 5.04 12.26
CA GLU A 76 -18.10 6.16 12.00
C GLU A 76 -18.35 6.39 10.51
N LEU A 77 -17.34 6.13 9.68
CA LEU A 77 -17.43 6.20 8.22
C LEU A 77 -18.00 4.92 7.58
N ASN A 78 -18.33 3.90 8.38
CA ASN A 78 -18.77 2.58 7.92
C ASN A 78 -17.76 1.88 6.99
N VAL A 79 -16.46 2.13 7.19
CA VAL A 79 -15.40 1.47 6.41
C VAL A 79 -15.22 0.05 6.91
N LYS A 80 -15.32 -0.93 6.01
CA LYS A 80 -15.05 -2.35 6.31
C LYS A 80 -13.54 -2.62 6.29
N TRP A 81 -12.84 -2.16 7.33
CA TRP A 81 -11.41 -2.33 7.47
C TRP A 81 -11.01 -3.73 7.94
N THR A 82 -9.78 -4.15 7.62
CA THR A 82 -9.25 -5.49 7.93
C THR A 82 -7.91 -5.48 8.64
N SER A 83 -7.07 -4.48 8.38
CA SER A 83 -5.80 -4.30 9.06
C SER A 83 -5.42 -2.83 9.19
N LEU A 84 -4.61 -2.53 10.20
CA LEU A 84 -3.98 -1.23 10.39
C LEU A 84 -2.50 -1.49 10.64
N ASP A 85 -1.67 -1.06 9.69
CA ASP A 85 -0.23 -1.30 9.71
C ASP A 85 0.50 0.06 9.72
N ILE A 86 1.46 0.26 10.62
CA ILE A 86 2.38 1.41 10.57
C ILE A 86 3.69 0.94 9.96
N VAL A 87 3.96 1.39 8.74
CA VAL A 87 5.08 0.89 7.93
C VAL A 87 5.77 2.03 7.20
N ARG A 88 6.96 1.78 6.68
CA ARG A 88 7.55 2.58 5.60
C ARG A 88 7.55 1.73 4.34
N ILE A 89 7.13 2.29 3.21
CA ILE A 89 7.10 1.60 1.92
C ILE A 89 8.12 2.28 1.02
N ALA A 90 9.21 1.60 0.71
CA ALA A 90 10.39 2.23 0.14
C ALA A 90 11.01 1.38 -0.96
N THR A 91 11.63 2.04 -1.94
CA THR A 91 12.59 1.39 -2.83
C THR A 91 13.98 1.34 -2.17
N ASP A 92 14.88 0.51 -2.70
CA ASP A 92 16.23 0.32 -2.15
C ASP A 92 17.04 1.64 -2.10
N ASP A 93 16.76 2.55 -3.04
CA ASP A 93 17.42 3.85 -3.18
C ASP A 93 16.75 4.98 -2.38
N GLU A 94 15.66 4.72 -1.66
CA GLU A 94 14.99 5.71 -0.81
C GLU A 94 15.51 5.58 0.65
N PRO A 95 16.40 6.47 1.12
CA PRO A 95 17.06 6.31 2.42
C PRO A 95 16.16 6.67 3.60
N SER A 96 15.19 7.56 3.40
CA SER A 96 14.27 8.03 4.46
C SER A 96 12.83 8.11 3.94
N PRO A 97 12.22 6.96 3.59
CA PRO A 97 10.84 6.89 3.13
C PRO A 97 9.88 7.41 4.23
N PRO A 98 8.78 8.09 3.88
CA PRO A 98 7.80 8.55 4.87
C PRO A 98 7.19 7.36 5.62
N VAL A 99 6.71 7.62 6.84
CA VAL A 99 5.87 6.65 7.54
C VAL A 99 4.49 6.65 6.90
N VAL A 100 3.89 5.48 6.81
CA VAL A 100 2.57 5.26 6.22
C VAL A 100 1.69 4.55 7.25
N LEU A 101 0.56 5.16 7.58
CA LEU A 101 -0.58 4.44 8.14
C LEU A 101 -1.28 3.72 6.98
N TRP A 102 -1.06 2.41 6.91
CA TRP A 102 -1.53 1.57 5.83
C TRP A 102 -2.77 0.79 6.26
N ILE A 103 -3.91 1.14 5.67
CA ILE A 103 -5.23 0.66 6.07
C ILE A 103 -5.68 -0.40 5.06
N GLY A 104 -5.84 -1.63 5.53
CA GLY A 104 -6.48 -2.70 4.77
C GLY A 104 -8.00 -2.55 4.81
N VAL A 105 -8.66 -2.70 3.65
CA VAL A 105 -10.13 -2.73 3.54
C VAL A 105 -10.59 -3.95 2.74
N ASN A 106 -11.82 -4.40 2.98
CA ASN A 106 -12.40 -5.48 2.19
C ASN A 106 -12.50 -5.06 0.71
N PRO A 107 -12.14 -5.94 -0.24
CA PRO A 107 -12.25 -5.64 -1.66
C PRO A 107 -13.67 -5.25 -2.08
N ASP A 108 -13.79 -4.33 -3.03
CA ASP A 108 -15.06 -3.85 -3.60
C ASP A 108 -16.05 -3.24 -2.57
N THR A 109 -15.61 -2.91 -1.35
CA THR A 109 -16.49 -2.36 -0.31
C THR A 109 -16.39 -0.85 -0.10
N LEU A 110 -15.38 -0.21 -0.69
CA LEU A 110 -15.10 1.21 -0.49
C LEU A 110 -14.87 1.89 -1.84
N SER A 111 -15.64 2.94 -2.13
CA SER A 111 -15.43 3.73 -3.34
C SER A 111 -14.14 4.55 -3.23
N PHE A 112 -13.57 4.97 -4.36
CA PHE A 112 -12.39 5.84 -4.35
C PHE A 112 -12.63 7.16 -3.60
N SER A 113 -13.81 7.77 -3.76
CA SER A 113 -14.17 9.03 -3.09
C SER A 113 -14.29 8.85 -1.58
N ASP A 114 -14.94 7.78 -1.15
CA ASP A 114 -15.11 7.48 0.28
C ASP A 114 -13.79 7.05 0.92
N GLY A 115 -12.97 6.29 0.18
CA GLY A 115 -11.60 5.95 0.58
C GLY A 115 -10.74 7.19 0.76
N ASN A 116 -10.77 8.13 -0.18
CA ASN A 116 -10.06 9.39 -0.05
C ASN A 116 -10.54 10.19 1.18
N THR A 117 -11.85 10.25 1.40
CA THR A 117 -12.44 10.91 2.58
C THR A 117 -11.96 10.26 3.88
N ALA A 118 -11.94 8.93 3.96
CA ALA A 118 -11.46 8.18 5.12
C ALA A 118 -9.96 8.43 5.36
N ALA A 119 -9.14 8.36 4.32
CA ALA A 119 -7.70 8.60 4.42
C ALA A 119 -7.39 10.01 4.96
N PHE A 120 -8.06 11.04 4.45
CA PHE A 120 -7.86 12.42 4.92
C PHE A 120 -8.36 12.64 6.34
N LYS A 121 -9.49 12.05 6.74
CA LYS A 121 -9.94 12.12 8.14
C LYS A 121 -8.95 11.45 9.10
N CYS A 122 -8.38 10.31 8.73
CA CYS A 122 -7.31 9.68 9.51
C CYS A 122 -6.06 10.55 9.57
N LEU A 123 -5.71 11.25 8.48
CA LEU A 123 -4.59 12.20 8.46
C LEU A 123 -4.84 13.40 9.37
N ASP A 124 -6.07 13.90 9.43
CA ASP A 124 -6.40 15.01 10.33
C ASP A 124 -6.28 14.61 11.80
N LEU A 125 -6.65 13.38 12.17
CA LEU A 125 -6.40 12.84 13.53
C LEU A 125 -4.91 12.77 13.88
N LEU A 126 -4.05 12.43 12.91
CA LEU A 126 -2.59 12.44 13.10
C LEU A 126 -2.08 13.87 13.33
N ARG A 127 -2.59 14.83 12.54
CA ARG A 127 -2.23 16.25 12.66
C ARG A 127 -2.67 16.87 13.98
N GLU A 128 -3.83 16.48 14.52
CA GLU A 128 -4.29 16.90 15.86
C GLU A 128 -3.31 16.50 16.97
N LEU A 129 -2.53 15.43 16.75
CA LEU A 129 -1.49 14.96 17.68
C LEU A 129 -0.10 15.47 17.31
N ASP A 130 -0.01 16.43 16.38
CA ASP A 130 1.25 16.99 15.88
C ASP A 130 2.15 15.90 15.27
N ILE A 131 1.54 15.01 14.49
CA ILE A 131 2.21 13.98 13.68
C ILE A 131 1.97 14.35 12.22
N THR A 132 2.95 15.00 11.61
CA THR A 132 2.84 15.61 10.27
C THR A 132 3.68 14.91 9.22
N ASP A 133 4.56 13.99 9.63
CA ASP A 133 5.50 13.23 8.80
C ASP A 133 4.99 11.81 8.49
N VAL A 134 3.66 11.69 8.30
CA VAL A 134 2.96 10.43 8.01
C VAL A 134 2.01 10.62 6.84
N ASP A 135 2.01 9.66 5.92
CA ASP A 135 0.98 9.49 4.90
C ASP A 135 -0.07 8.48 5.36
N VAL A 136 -1.28 8.58 4.82
CA VAL A 136 -2.30 7.54 4.95
C VAL A 136 -2.55 6.92 3.59
N GLU A 137 -2.51 5.59 3.54
CA GLU A 137 -2.75 4.79 2.34
C GLU A 137 -3.81 3.73 2.59
N ILE A 138 -4.76 3.60 1.67
CA ILE A 138 -5.75 2.53 1.68
C ILE A 138 -5.38 1.47 0.65
N ARG A 139 -5.45 0.20 1.05
CA ARG A 139 -5.29 -0.97 0.18
C ARG A 139 -6.44 -1.94 0.36
N GLU A 140 -6.80 -2.64 -0.70
CA GLU A 140 -7.62 -3.84 -0.56
C GLU A 140 -6.81 -4.95 0.14
N SER A 141 -7.48 -5.69 1.01
CA SER A 141 -6.86 -6.68 1.89
C SER A 141 -7.87 -7.74 2.27
N VAL A 142 -7.53 -9.01 2.01
CA VAL A 142 -8.33 -10.17 2.39
C VAL A 142 -7.67 -10.86 3.57
N VAL A 143 -8.42 -11.03 4.66
CA VAL A 143 -8.01 -11.83 5.81
C VAL A 143 -8.64 -13.20 5.67
N TRP A 144 -7.81 -14.23 5.53
CA TRP A 144 -8.27 -15.62 5.52
C TRP A 144 -8.53 -16.06 6.96
N HIS A 145 -9.72 -16.59 7.23
CA HIS A 145 -10.15 -17.11 8.52
C HIS A 145 -10.17 -18.64 8.55
#